data_AF-A0A5N9GD48-F1
#
_entry.id   AF-A0A5N9GD48-F1
#
_cell.length_a   1.000
_cell.length_b   1.000
_cell.length_c   1.000
_cell.angle_alpha   90.00
_cell.angle_beta   90.00
_cell.angle_gamma   90.00
#
_symmetry.space_group_name_H-M   'P 1'
#
loop_
_entity.id
_entity.type
_entity.pdbx_description
1 polymer ?
#
loop_
_entity_poly.entity_id
_entity_poly.type
_entity_poly.pdbx_seq_one_letter_code
_entity_poly.pdbx_strand_id
1 'polypeptide(L)' 'AVVAEGRSLDEAKVRQIATGEMMTAQKGIGKGLVDEIGDFKDALEAAAEAGG' A
#
# COMPACT_ATOMS: atom_id res chain seq x y z
N ALA A 1 -7.48 12.62 -2.93
CA ALA A 1 -8.66 11.76 -2.74
C ALA A 1 -8.29 10.28 -2.83
N VAL A 2 -8.17 9.67 -4.03
CA VAL A 2 -8.06 8.20 -4.21
C VAL A 2 -7.08 7.48 -3.29
N VAL A 3 -5.82 7.94 -3.19
CA VAL A 3 -4.81 7.27 -2.34
C VAL A 3 -5.13 7.42 -0.85
N ALA A 4 -5.60 8.61 -0.42
CA ALA A 4 -5.96 8.87 0.96
C ALA A 4 -7.15 7.99 1.39
N GLU A 5 -8.19 7.94 0.58
CA GLU A 5 -9.38 7.12 0.85
C GLU A 5 -9.05 5.62 0.77
N GLY A 6 -8.44 5.17 -0.32
CA GLY A 6 -8.14 3.76 -0.56
C GLY A 6 -7.14 3.15 0.42
N ARG A 7 -6.29 3.98 1.05
CA ARG A 7 -5.36 3.55 2.11
C ARG A 7 -5.76 3.99 3.52
N SER A 8 -6.92 4.64 3.66
CA SER A 8 -7.36 5.24 4.94
C SER A 8 -6.28 6.10 5.60
N LEU A 9 -5.59 6.92 4.79
CA LEU A 9 -4.54 7.84 5.22
C LEU A 9 -5.04 9.28 5.23
N ASP A 10 -4.53 10.07 6.17
CA ASP A 10 -4.75 11.51 6.18
C ASP A 10 -4.19 12.17 4.90
N GLU A 11 -4.94 13.10 4.32
CA GLU A 11 -4.56 13.73 3.05
C GLU A 11 -3.25 14.54 3.18
N ALA A 12 -3.00 15.18 4.32
CA ALA A 12 -1.74 15.90 4.53
C ALA A 12 -0.55 14.91 4.59
N LYS A 13 -0.74 13.74 5.18
CA LYS A 13 0.29 12.67 5.17
C LYS A 13 0.55 12.15 3.75
N VAL A 14 -0.50 11.97 2.94
CA VAL A 14 -0.35 11.57 1.53
C VAL A 14 0.41 12.63 0.72
N ARG A 15 0.10 13.92 0.91
CA ARG A 15 0.80 15.03 0.23
C ARG A 15 2.29 15.08 0.55
N GLN A 16 2.70 14.72 1.77
CA GLN A 16 4.12 14.68 2.15
C GLN A 16 4.91 13.59 1.43
N ILE A 17 4.25 12.50 1.02
CA ILE A 17 4.93 11.35 0.41
C ILE A 17 4.72 11.25 -1.11
N ALA A 18 3.76 12.00 -1.68
CA ALA A 18 3.46 12.04 -3.09
C ALA A 18 4.37 13.03 -3.86
N THR A 19 5.69 12.83 -3.78
CA THR A 19 6.70 13.70 -4.42
C THR A 19 6.93 13.41 -5.91
N GLY A 20 6.35 12.32 -6.43
CA GLY A 20 6.58 11.83 -7.80
C GLY A 20 7.78 10.91 -7.94
N GLU A 21 8.53 10.68 -6.87
CA GLU A 21 9.69 9.79 -6.86
C GLU A 21 9.28 8.31 -6.80
N MET A 22 10.12 7.45 -7.38
CA MET A 22 9.97 6.01 -7.21
C MET A 22 10.31 5.59 -5.79
N MET A 23 9.59 4.57 -5.31
CA MET A 23 9.72 4.06 -3.96
C MET A 23 9.74 2.53 -3.97
N THR A 24 10.61 1.96 -3.14
CA THR A 24 10.64 0.52 -2.93
C THR A 24 9.46 0.07 -2.06
N ALA A 25 9.03 -1.18 -2.21
CA ALA A 25 7.96 -1.76 -1.40
C ALA A 25 8.25 -1.67 0.11
N GLN A 26 9.50 -1.88 0.53
CA GLN A 26 9.94 -1.75 1.94
C GLN A 26 9.65 -0.36 2.52
N LYS A 27 9.89 0.70 1.76
CA LYS A 27 9.54 2.07 2.18
C LYS A 27 8.03 2.30 2.16
N GLY A 28 7.32 1.65 1.23
CA GLY A 28 5.86 1.69 1.11
C GLY A 28 5.15 1.15 2.35
N ILE A 29 5.62 0.03 2.92
CA ILE A 29 5.11 -0.54 4.19
C ILE A 29 5.15 0.53 5.29
N GLY A 30 6.31 1.15 5.53
CA GLY A 30 6.47 2.15 6.59
C GLY A 30 5.62 3.41 6.40
N LYS A 31 5.12 3.66 5.19
CA LYS A 31 4.27 4.81 4.85
C LYS A 31 2.79 4.44 4.74
N GLY A 32 2.41 3.16 4.92
CA GLY A 32 1.03 2.68 4.80
C GLY A 32 0.52 2.62 3.36
N LEU A 33 1.42 2.54 2.38
CA LEU A 33 1.08 2.43 0.96
C LEU A 33 1.08 0.98 0.45
N VAL A 34 1.65 0.07 1.24
CA VAL A 34 1.73 -1.36 0.98
C VAL A 34 1.38 -2.06 2.30
N ASP A 35 0.58 -3.12 2.22
CA ASP A 35 0.17 -3.88 3.40
C ASP A 35 1.17 -5.01 3.69
N GLU A 36 1.59 -5.72 2.64
CA GLU A 36 2.51 -6.84 2.73
C GLU A 36 3.46 -6.89 1.51
N ILE A 37 4.65 -7.46 1.71
CA ILE A 37 5.62 -7.70 0.65
C ILE A 37 5.69 -9.20 0.41
N GLY A 38 5.27 -9.62 -0.77
CA GLY A 38 5.33 -10.98 -1.25
C GLY A 38 5.45 -11.03 -2.76
N ASP A 39 5.44 -12.24 -3.29
CA ASP A 39 5.34 -12.49 -4.71
C ASP A 39 3.88 -12.77 -5.13
N PHE A 40 3.71 -13.30 -6.34
CA PHE A 40 2.40 -13.59 -6.90
C PHE A 40 1.64 -14.68 -6.12
N LYS A 41 2.33 -15.69 -5.60
CA LYS A 41 1.70 -16.78 -4.84
C LYS A 41 1.16 -16.27 -3.52
N ASP A 42 1.93 -15.43 -2.83
CA ASP A 42 1.49 -14.81 -1.58
C ASP A 42 0.20 -13.99 -1.80
N ALA A 43 0.15 -13.22 -2.90
CA ALA A 43 -1.06 -12.47 -3.26
C ALA A 43 -2.26 -13.37 -3.60
N LEU A 44 -2.02 -14.52 -4.25
CA LEU A 44 -3.07 -15.49 -4.59
C LEU A 44 -3.62 -16.18 -3.33
N GLU A 45 -2.75 -16.57 -2.41
CA GLU A 45 -3.14 -17.18 -1.13
C GLU A 45 -3.92 -16.19 -0.27
N ALA A 46 -3.43 -14.96 -0.12
CA ALA A 46 -4.12 -13.90 0.61
C ALA A 46 -5.52 -13.61 0.04
N ALA A 47 -5.67 -13.63 -1.30
CA ALA A 47 -6.97 -13.46 -1.95
C ALA A 47 -7.91 -14.65 -1.68
N ALA A 48 -7.39 -15.87 -1.66
CA ALA A 48 -8.17 -17.07 -1.33
C ALA A 48 -8.64 -17.04 0.15
N GLU A 49 -7.78 -16.61 1.07
CA GLU A 49 -8.12 -16.44 2.49
C GLU A 49 -9.17 -15.35 2.71
N ALA A 50 -9.04 -14.19 2.04
CA ALA A 50 -9.98 -13.08 2.19
C ALA A 50 -11.36 -13.34 1.55
N GLY A 51 -11.44 -14.26 0.60
CA GLY A 51 -12.67 -14.62 -0.12
C GLY A 51 -13.45 -15.80 0.49
N GLY A 52 -12.85 -16.53 1.43
CA GLY A 52 -13.48 -17.64 2.17
C GLY A 52 -14.29 -17.16 3.36
#